data_AF-A0A0G4EB67-F1
#
_entry.id   AF-A0A0G4EB67-F1
#
_cell.length_a   1.000
_cell.length_b   1.000
_cell.length_c   1.000
_cell.angle_alpha   90.00
_cell.angle_beta   90.00
_cell.angle_gamma   90.00
#
_symmetry.space_group_name_H-M   'P 1'
#
loop_
_entity.id
_entity.type
_entity.pdbx_description
1 polymer ?
#
loop_
_entity_poly.entity_id
_entity_poly.type
_entity_poly.pdbx_seq_one_letter_code
_entity_poly.pdbx_strand_id
1 'polypeptide(L)'
;RAGDSSKRPELAWVYVGSHNLSKAAWGELQENDSKLSIRSYELGILISPHTLRGLTPPPPHTTRHTQLAGSSSSSSSSGAATQMRSFMWRKRDGTGSSPLPRLYAATSRCPSGPPDVPLIGVPLPYPLPPVPYGHCHVVWTTDGAHTGPDSLGKEAGGESAQGTSSRADF
;
A
#
# COMPACT_ATOMS: atom_id res chain seq x y z
N ARG A 1 24.88 2.06 16.50
CA ARG A 1 24.39 0.66 16.43
C ARG A 1 24.09 0.35 14.96
N ALA A 2 25.06 -0.18 14.22
CA ALA A 2 24.91 -0.46 12.79
C ALA A 2 23.96 -1.65 12.61
N GLY A 3 22.77 -1.38 12.06
CA GLY A 3 21.82 -2.43 11.72
C GLY A 3 22.32 -3.22 10.53
N ASP A 4 22.24 -4.54 10.62
CA ASP A 4 22.47 -5.50 9.55
C ASP A 4 21.74 -5.09 8.26
N SER A 5 22.47 -4.47 7.33
CA SER A 5 21.97 -3.90 6.08
C SER A 5 21.53 -4.96 5.06
N SER A 6 21.50 -6.23 5.45
CA SER A 6 21.16 -7.36 4.58
C SER A 6 19.71 -7.84 4.73
N LYS A 7 18.98 -7.41 5.77
CA LYS A 7 17.59 -7.85 6.02
C LYS A 7 16.59 -6.79 5.59
N ARG A 8 15.96 -7.03 4.44
CA ARG A 8 14.81 -6.23 3.97
C ARG A 8 13.60 -6.46 4.90
N PRO A 9 12.75 -5.44 5.13
CA PRO A 9 11.59 -5.59 5.97
C PRO A 9 10.59 -6.58 5.35
N GLU A 10 10.35 -7.68 6.06
CA GLU A 10 9.25 -8.60 5.78
C GLU A 10 7.96 -8.03 6.38
N LEU A 11 6.88 -8.08 5.61
CA LEU A 11 5.57 -7.60 6.05
C LEU A 11 4.82 -8.75 6.71
N ALA A 12 4.40 -8.57 7.96
CA ALA A 12 3.55 -9.55 8.63
C ALA A 12 2.13 -9.56 8.05
N TRP A 13 1.65 -8.39 7.64
CA TRP A 13 0.35 -8.17 7.00
C TRP A 13 0.31 -6.78 6.37
N VAL A 14 -0.68 -6.55 5.51
CA VAL A 14 -1.00 -5.25 4.92
C VAL A 14 -2.50 -5.04 5.05
N TYR A 15 -2.89 -3.86 5.51
CA TYR A 15 -4.28 -3.45 5.62
C TYR A 15 -4.54 -2.28 4.68
N VAL A 16 -5.63 -2.36 3.91
CA VAL A 16 -6.10 -1.27 3.05
C VAL A 16 -7.58 -1.09 3.33
N GLY A 17 -7.99 0.10 3.75
CA GLY A 17 -9.38 0.40 4.06
C GLY A 17 -9.65 1.89 4.14
N SER A 18 -10.90 2.25 4.41
CA SER A 18 -11.36 3.64 4.52
C SER A 18 -11.06 4.29 5.89
N HIS A 19 -10.53 3.53 6.85
CA HIS A 19 -10.30 3.98 8.22
C HIS A 19 -9.19 5.03 8.28
N ASN A 20 -9.57 6.28 8.52
CA ASN A 20 -8.61 7.27 9.02
C ASN A 20 -8.19 6.93 10.47
N LEU A 21 -7.12 7.56 10.95
CA LEU A 21 -6.64 7.36 12.33
C LEU A 21 -7.52 8.13 13.33
N SER A 22 -8.71 7.59 13.62
CA SER A 22 -9.66 8.19 14.57
C SER A 22 -10.38 7.15 15.43
N LYS A 23 -10.82 7.55 16.63
CA LYS A 23 -11.67 6.71 17.49
C LYS A 23 -13.02 6.38 16.87
N ALA A 24 -13.57 7.28 16.04
CA ALA A 24 -14.84 7.03 15.38
C ALA A 24 -14.75 5.84 14.40
N ALA A 25 -13.63 5.72 13.69
CA ALA A 25 -13.36 4.65 12.74
C ALA A 25 -12.91 3.34 13.42
N TRP A 26 -11.97 3.42 14.37
CA TRP A 26 -11.37 2.22 14.99
C TRP A 26 -12.06 1.73 16.26
N GLY A 27 -12.83 2.61 16.89
CA GLY A 27 -13.49 2.38 18.16
C GLY A 27 -12.67 2.79 19.38
N GLU A 28 -13.36 2.90 20.51
CA GLU A 28 -12.78 3.11 21.83
C GLU A 28 -13.47 2.20 22.86
N LEU A 29 -12.69 1.62 23.76
CA LEU A 29 -13.18 0.86 24.90
C LEU A 29 -13.75 1.81 25.96
N GLN A 30 -14.94 1.50 26.45
CA GLN A 30 -15.69 2.25 27.45
C GLN A 30 -16.19 1.31 28.55
N GLU A 31 -16.68 1.91 29.63
CA GLU A 31 -17.31 1.19 30.75
C GLU A 31 -16.39 0.07 31.29
N ASN A 32 -15.22 0.47 31.81
CA ASN A 32 -14.20 -0.45 32.32
C ASN A 32 -13.77 -1.51 31.29
N ASP A 33 -13.54 -1.09 30.06
CA ASP A 33 -13.13 -1.94 28.93
C ASP A 33 -14.10 -3.08 28.60
N SER A 34 -15.37 -2.96 28.99
CA SER A 34 -16.41 -3.96 28.69
C SER A 34 -17.17 -3.68 27.40
N LYS A 35 -17.10 -2.45 26.87
CA LYS A 35 -17.86 -2.02 25.69
C LYS A 35 -16.97 -1.34 24.66
N LEU A 36 -16.95 -1.87 23.44
CA LEU A 36 -16.30 -1.23 22.30
C LEU A 36 -17.31 -0.32 21.57
N SER A 37 -17.03 0.98 21.48
CA SER A 37 -17.87 1.97 20.80
C SER A 37 -17.23 2.41 19.47
N ILE A 38 -17.89 2.11 18.34
CA ILE A 38 -17.51 2.54 16.98
C ILE A 38 -18.60 3.49 16.45
N ARG A 39 -18.22 4.57 15.78
CA ARG A 39 -19.13 5.66 15.38
C ARG A 39 -19.20 5.92 13.87
N SER A 40 -18.42 5.18 13.08
CA SER A 40 -18.37 5.30 11.62
C SER A 40 -18.54 3.94 10.94
N TYR A 41 -19.14 3.93 9.76
CA TYR A 41 -19.15 2.75 8.89
C TYR A 41 -17.90 2.77 8.03
N GLU A 42 -17.07 1.73 8.17
CA GLU A 42 -15.79 1.64 7.50
C GLU A 42 -15.59 0.22 6.95
N LEU A 43 -14.82 0.09 5.88
CA LEU A 43 -14.52 -1.22 5.27
C LEU A 43 -13.06 -1.28 4.83
N GLY A 44 -12.47 -2.47 4.92
CA GLY A 44 -11.12 -2.71 4.45
C GLY A 44 -10.83 -4.18 4.20
N ILE A 45 -9.67 -4.43 3.61
CA ILE A 45 -9.15 -5.75 3.27
C ILE A 45 -7.84 -5.94 4.02
N LEU A 46 -7.72 -7.07 4.71
CA LEU A 46 -6.48 -7.52 5.35
C LEU A 46 -5.83 -8.60 4.48
N ILE A 47 -4.59 -8.35 4.07
CA ILE A 47 -3.75 -9.30 3.35
C ILE A 47 -2.66 -9.77 4.31
N SER A 48 -2.57 -11.08 4.53
CA SER A 48 -1.55 -11.71 5.38
C SER A 48 -1.03 -13.00 4.73
N PRO A 49 0.11 -13.54 5.21
CA PRO A 49 0.57 -14.87 4.81
C PRO A 49 -0.52 -15.95 4.85
N HIS A 50 -1.39 -15.90 5.87
CA HIS A 50 -2.46 -16.87 6.05
C HIS A 50 -3.55 -16.74 5.01
N THR A 51 -3.95 -15.53 4.64
CA THR A 51 -4.97 -15.30 3.59
C THR A 51 -4.47 -15.66 2.21
N LEU A 52 -3.14 -15.69 2.01
CA LEU A 52 -2.51 -16.08 0.75
C LEU A 52 -2.01 -17.54 0.73
N ARG A 53 -2.23 -18.31 1.79
CA ARG A 53 -1.77 -19.70 1.87
C ARG A 53 -2.41 -20.54 0.76
N GLY A 54 -1.57 -21.27 0.01
CA GLY A 54 -2.03 -22.10 -1.10
C GLY A 54 -2.54 -21.31 -2.31
N LEU A 55 -2.44 -19.98 -2.30
CA LEU A 55 -2.66 -19.14 -3.46
C LEU A 55 -1.32 -18.92 -4.16
N THR A 56 -1.32 -19.06 -5.49
CA THR A 56 -0.15 -18.81 -6.32
C THR A 56 -0.37 -17.49 -7.06
N PRO A 57 0.58 -16.53 -6.98
CA PRO A 57 0.47 -15.30 -7.74
C PRO A 57 0.45 -15.61 -9.23
N PRO A 58 -0.23 -14.79 -10.05
CA PRO A 58 -0.17 -14.96 -11.49
C PRO A 58 1.28 -14.90 -11.97
N PRO A 59 1.67 -15.66 -13.01
CA PRO A 59 3.02 -15.65 -13.53
C PRO A 59 3.43 -14.22 -13.87
N PRO A 60 4.62 -13.75 -13.46
CA PRO A 60 5.12 -12.45 -13.90
C PRO A 60 5.40 -12.54 -15.40
N HIS A 61 4.49 -12.09 -16.26
CA HIS A 61 4.85 -11.92 -17.66
C HIS A 61 5.81 -10.74 -17.74
N THR A 62 7.02 -11.02 -18.21
CA THR A 62 7.98 -10.04 -18.70
C THR A 62 7.33 -9.27 -19.84
N THR A 63 6.77 -8.10 -19.56
CA THR A 63 6.46 -7.15 -20.62
C THR A 63 7.79 -6.68 -21.18
N ARG A 64 8.16 -7.15 -22.38
CA ARG A 64 9.12 -6.41 -23.21
C ARG A 64 8.49 -5.05 -23.43
N HIS A 65 9.16 -4.03 -22.88
CA HIS A 65 8.88 -2.64 -23.12
C HIS A 65 8.64 -2.43 -24.62
N THR A 66 7.48 -1.88 -24.98
CA THR A 66 7.18 -1.41 -26.32
C THR A 66 8.34 -0.49 -26.73
N GLN A 67 9.11 -0.86 -27.74
CA GLN A 67 9.96 0.11 -28.41
C GLN A 67 9.05 1.23 -28.89
N LEU A 68 9.47 2.48 -28.69
CA LEU A 68 8.84 3.64 -29.33
C LEU A 68 8.67 3.33 -30.82
N ALA A 69 7.45 3.53 -31.32
CA ALA A 69 7.14 3.43 -32.73
C ALA A 69 8.02 4.42 -33.51
N GLY A 70 8.94 3.87 -34.28
CA GLY A 70 9.83 4.65 -35.11
C GLY A 70 10.87 3.79 -35.81
N SER A 71 10.45 2.71 -36.49
CA SER A 71 11.20 2.10 -37.59
C SER A 71 10.33 1.07 -38.33
N SER A 72 9.98 1.40 -39.56
CA SER A 72 9.37 0.53 -40.55
C SER A 72 10.29 -0.63 -40.93
N SER A 73 9.87 -1.87 -40.69
CA SER A 73 10.18 -2.99 -41.58
C SER A 73 9.25 -4.17 -41.30
N SER A 74 8.74 -4.72 -42.38
CA SER A 74 7.87 -5.88 -42.47
C SER A 74 8.58 -7.17 -42.03
N SER A 75 8.00 -7.88 -41.07
CA SER A 75 8.22 -9.33 -40.96
C SER A 75 6.99 -10.01 -40.37
N SER A 76 6.41 -10.88 -41.19
CA SER A 76 5.39 -11.86 -40.88
C SER A 76 5.76 -12.75 -39.69
N SER A 77 4.86 -12.90 -38.71
CA SER A 77 4.75 -14.15 -37.95
C SER A 77 3.43 -14.19 -37.19
N SER A 78 2.61 -15.19 -37.55
CA SER A 78 1.55 -15.86 -36.77
C SER A 78 0.79 -14.99 -35.76
N GLY A 79 -0.52 -14.83 -35.99
CA GLY A 79 -1.45 -14.27 -35.01
C GLY A 79 -1.50 -15.10 -33.73
N ALA A 80 -0.52 -14.90 -32.85
CA ALA A 80 -0.54 -15.38 -31.49
C ALA A 80 -1.56 -14.50 -30.77
N ALA A 81 -2.69 -15.10 -30.38
CA ALA A 81 -3.70 -14.45 -29.57
C ALA A 81 -3.04 -13.70 -28.41
N THR A 82 -3.34 -12.41 -28.27
CA THR A 82 -2.89 -11.59 -27.14
C THR A 82 -3.29 -12.30 -25.85
N GLN A 83 -2.33 -12.90 -25.17
CA GLN A 83 -2.59 -13.66 -23.97
C GLN A 83 -3.08 -12.70 -22.88
N MET A 84 -4.36 -12.82 -22.53
CA MET A 84 -4.99 -11.97 -21.52
C MET A 84 -4.26 -12.15 -20.19
N ARG A 85 -3.83 -11.03 -19.58
CA ARG A 85 -3.14 -11.05 -18.29
C ARG A 85 -4.10 -11.58 -17.23
N SER A 86 -3.83 -12.77 -16.70
CA SER A 86 -4.58 -13.26 -15.54
C SER A 86 -4.13 -12.47 -14.31
N PHE A 87 -5.04 -11.70 -13.71
CA PHE A 87 -4.85 -11.09 -12.40
C PHE A 87 -5.37 -11.99 -11.26
N MET A 88 -5.97 -13.13 -11.62
CA MET A 88 -6.56 -14.07 -10.68
C MET A 88 -5.48 -14.97 -10.08
N TRP A 89 -5.41 -14.97 -8.76
CA TRP A 89 -4.63 -15.93 -8.00
C TRP A 89 -5.25 -17.31 -8.12
N ARG A 90 -4.42 -18.33 -8.31
CA ARG A 90 -4.87 -19.72 -8.46
C ARG A 90 -4.66 -20.47 -7.16
N LYS A 91 -5.64 -21.27 -6.75
CA LYS A 91 -5.46 -22.24 -5.67
C LYS A 91 -4.54 -23.34 -6.18
N ARG A 92 -3.57 -23.75 -5.37
CA ARG A 92 -2.69 -24.88 -5.70
C ARG A 92 -3.43 -26.20 -5.49
N ASP A 93 -3.36 -27.10 -6.47
CA ASP A 93 -4.07 -28.39 -6.47
C ASP A 93 -3.39 -29.49 -5.62
N GLY A 94 -2.55 -29.12 -4.64
CA GLY A 94 -1.76 -30.06 -3.85
C GLY A 94 -2.49 -30.56 -2.60
N THR A 95 -2.42 -31.87 -2.35
CA THR A 95 -2.98 -32.56 -1.16
C THR A 95 -2.13 -32.38 0.12
N GLY A 96 -1.02 -31.65 0.05
CA GLY A 96 -0.12 -31.37 1.18
C GLY A 96 -0.31 -29.98 1.81
N SER A 97 0.16 -29.82 3.04
CA SER A 97 0.18 -28.52 3.74
C SER A 97 1.06 -27.52 2.96
N SER A 98 0.44 -26.50 2.36
CA SER A 98 1.20 -25.43 1.70
C SER A 98 1.97 -24.61 2.73
N PRO A 99 3.27 -24.34 2.51
CA PRO A 99 4.02 -23.39 3.34
C PRO A 99 3.35 -22.01 3.29
N LEU A 100 3.52 -21.24 4.38
CA LEU A 100 3.05 -19.86 4.44
C LEU A 100 3.95 -18.99 3.55
N PRO A 101 3.37 -18.18 2.65
CA PRO A 101 4.15 -17.25 1.86
C PRO A 101 4.73 -16.13 2.74
N ARG A 102 5.85 -15.55 2.31
CA ARG A 102 6.46 -14.39 2.95
C ARG A 102 6.20 -13.14 2.12
N LEU A 103 5.74 -12.08 2.76
CA LEU A 103 5.36 -10.83 2.09
C LEU A 103 6.49 -9.79 2.20
N TYR A 104 6.75 -9.06 1.11
CA TYR A 104 7.75 -8.01 1.07
C TYR A 104 7.27 -6.83 0.24
N ALA A 105 7.81 -5.63 0.45
CA ALA A 105 7.54 -4.52 -0.44
C ALA A 105 8.09 -4.80 -1.86
N ALA A 106 7.27 -4.61 -2.90
CA ALA A 106 7.65 -4.83 -4.31
C ALA A 106 8.54 -3.72 -4.88
N THR A 107 8.64 -2.57 -4.20
CA THR A 107 9.61 -1.49 -4.50
C THR A 107 11.07 -1.91 -4.24
N SER A 108 11.25 -3.17 -3.82
CA SER A 108 12.50 -3.77 -3.42
C SER A 108 12.79 -4.99 -4.32
N ARG A 109 14.05 -5.21 -4.72
CA ARG A 109 14.51 -6.48 -5.33
C ARG A 109 14.06 -7.65 -4.44
N CYS A 110 13.44 -8.67 -5.06
CA CYS A 110 12.96 -9.85 -4.35
C CYS A 110 14.12 -10.51 -3.57
N PRO A 111 13.97 -10.75 -2.26
CA PRO A 111 14.99 -11.45 -1.49
C PRO A 111 15.14 -12.90 -1.97
N SER A 112 16.32 -13.49 -1.80
CA SER A 112 16.50 -14.94 -1.92
C SER A 112 15.92 -15.59 -0.66
N GLY A 113 14.80 -16.29 -0.81
CA GLY A 113 14.15 -17.03 0.27
C GLY A 113 14.61 -18.49 0.32
N PRO A 114 14.24 -19.24 1.38
CA PRO A 114 14.39 -20.69 1.40
C PRO A 114 13.74 -21.31 0.14
N PRO A 115 14.33 -22.38 -0.43
CA PRO A 115 13.63 -23.16 -1.43
C PRO A 115 12.29 -23.63 -0.84
N ASP A 116 11.24 -23.62 -1.67
CA ASP A 116 9.86 -24.00 -1.33
C ASP A 116 8.99 -23.01 -0.55
N VAL A 117 9.51 -21.86 -0.09
CA VAL A 117 8.67 -20.81 0.52
C VAL A 117 8.30 -19.74 -0.52
N PRO A 118 7.00 -19.57 -0.88
CA PRO A 118 6.61 -18.56 -1.85
C PRO A 118 6.91 -17.14 -1.33
N LEU A 119 7.54 -16.33 -2.16
CA LEU A 119 7.81 -14.92 -1.87
C LEU A 119 6.84 -14.05 -2.66
N ILE A 120 6.14 -13.17 -1.97
CA ILE A 120 5.11 -12.31 -2.57
C ILE A 120 5.53 -10.86 -2.40
N GLY A 121 5.71 -10.17 -3.52
CA GLY A 121 5.91 -8.72 -3.55
C GLY A 121 4.57 -7.99 -3.46
N VAL A 122 4.42 -7.14 -2.45
CA VAL A 122 3.28 -6.25 -2.24
C VAL A 122 3.63 -4.85 -2.73
N PRO A 123 2.90 -4.29 -3.71
CA PRO A 123 3.16 -2.95 -4.23
C PRO A 123 2.71 -1.89 -3.21
N LEU A 124 3.62 -1.51 -2.32
CA LEU A 124 3.35 -0.41 -1.39
C LEU A 124 3.41 0.93 -2.14
N PRO A 125 2.46 1.84 -1.90
CA PRO A 125 2.41 3.14 -2.58
C PRO A 125 3.43 4.15 -2.04
N TYR A 126 4.25 3.76 -1.06
CA TYR A 126 5.28 4.58 -0.43
C TYR A 126 6.56 3.75 -0.18
N PRO A 127 7.72 4.42 -0.10
CA PRO A 127 8.98 3.75 0.20
C PRO A 127 9.06 3.28 1.67
N LEU A 128 9.92 2.29 1.91
CA LEU A 128 10.30 1.84 3.25
C LEU A 128 11.83 1.99 3.44
N PRO A 129 12.29 2.37 4.64
CA PRO A 129 11.50 2.78 5.80
C PRO A 129 10.87 4.17 5.59
N PRO A 130 9.81 4.53 6.34
CA PRO A 130 9.31 5.90 6.38
C PRO A 130 10.42 6.86 6.82
N VAL A 131 10.46 8.05 6.21
CA VAL A 131 11.41 9.11 6.56
C VAL A 131 10.83 9.88 7.76
N PRO A 132 11.54 9.95 8.91
CA PRO A 132 11.08 10.75 10.04
C PRO A 132 10.96 12.24 9.69
N TYR A 133 10.05 12.93 10.37
CA TYR A 133 9.92 14.38 10.26
C TYR A 133 11.17 15.06 10.83
N GLY A 134 11.65 16.11 10.15
CA GLY A 134 12.71 16.97 10.66
C GLY A 134 12.18 17.92 11.75
N HIS A 135 13.09 18.57 12.48
CA HIS A 135 12.73 19.48 13.58
C HIS A 135 11.94 20.73 13.15
N CYS A 136 12.03 21.11 11.88
CA CYS A 136 11.29 22.24 11.31
C CYS A 136 10.02 21.82 10.54
N HIS A 137 9.80 20.51 10.36
CA HIS A 137 8.61 20.06 9.66
C HIS A 137 7.40 20.13 10.58
N VAL A 138 6.27 20.54 10.02
CA VAL A 138 4.98 20.58 10.69
C VAL A 138 4.02 19.64 9.97
N VAL A 139 3.07 19.09 10.72
CA VAL A 139 1.96 18.36 10.11
C VAL A 139 1.03 19.37 9.41
N TRP A 140 0.48 18.96 8.28
CA TRP A 140 -0.55 19.75 7.61
C TRP A 140 -1.85 19.68 8.45
N THR A 141 -2.40 20.83 8.80
CA THR A 141 -3.71 20.99 9.45
C THR A 141 -4.56 21.98 8.65
N THR A 142 -5.77 21.60 8.23
CA THR A 142 -6.61 22.39 7.32
C THR A 142 -6.87 23.84 7.75
N ASP A 143 -6.84 24.09 9.05
CA ASP A 143 -7.04 25.36 9.74
C ASP A 143 -5.73 26.07 10.14
N GLY A 144 -4.58 25.44 9.92
CA GLY A 144 -3.27 26.01 10.22
C GLY A 144 -2.88 27.10 9.22
N ALA A 145 -2.14 28.10 9.69
CA ALA A 145 -1.49 29.06 8.80
C ALA A 145 -0.23 28.43 8.19
N HIS A 146 -0.18 28.33 6.85
CA HIS A 146 1.00 27.86 6.12
C HIS A 146 1.61 29.04 5.40
N THR A 147 2.90 29.26 5.64
CA THR A 147 3.60 30.41 5.08
C THR A 147 4.33 30.01 3.82
N GLY A 148 4.26 30.87 2.81
CA GLY A 148 4.97 30.73 1.55
C GLY A 148 4.11 30.14 0.43
N PRO A 149 4.50 30.41 -0.81
CA PRO A 149 3.73 29.98 -1.98
C PRO A 149 3.79 28.46 -2.13
N ASP A 150 2.65 27.87 -2.45
CA ASP A 150 2.55 26.48 -2.88
C ASP A 150 3.24 26.26 -4.24
N SER A 151 3.20 25.03 -4.74
CA SER A 151 3.78 24.68 -6.05
C SER A 151 3.15 25.42 -7.24
N LEU A 152 2.01 26.09 -7.05
CA LEU A 152 1.31 26.90 -8.04
C LEU A 152 1.51 28.41 -7.82
N GLY A 153 2.30 28.81 -6.82
CA GLY A 153 2.56 30.21 -6.49
C GLY A 153 1.48 30.86 -5.61
N LYS A 154 0.57 30.09 -5.00
CA LYS A 154 -0.52 30.61 -4.16
C LYS A 154 -0.21 30.47 -2.67
N GLU A 155 -0.60 31.47 -1.89
CA GLU A 155 -0.51 31.42 -0.43
C GLU A 155 -1.74 30.70 0.16
N ALA A 156 -1.50 29.80 1.13
CA ALA A 156 -2.56 29.12 1.86
C ALA A 156 -3.14 30.05 2.94
N GLY A 157 -4.26 30.71 2.62
CA GLY A 157 -4.93 31.67 3.52
C GLY A 157 -5.46 32.95 2.86
N GLY A 158 -5.41 33.04 1.52
CA GLY A 158 -5.76 34.24 0.75
C GLY A 158 -7.25 34.53 0.51
N GLU A 159 -8.20 33.91 1.22
CA GLU A 159 -9.60 34.35 1.22
C GLU A 159 -10.08 34.59 2.66
N SER A 160 -10.28 35.85 3.00
CA SER A 160 -10.94 36.29 4.23
C SER A 160 -12.34 35.68 4.33
N ALA A 161 -12.48 34.53 4.98
CA ALA A 161 -13.75 34.00 5.40
C ALA A 161 -14.07 34.48 6.82
N GLN A 162 -14.80 35.59 6.91
CA GLN A 162 -15.72 35.81 8.03
C GLN A 162 -16.71 34.63 8.03
N GLY A 163 -16.43 33.61 8.84
CA GLY A 163 -17.25 32.41 8.95
C GLY A 163 -17.12 31.85 10.35
N THR A 164 -18.21 31.95 11.10
CA THR A 164 -18.36 31.61 12.52
C THR A 164 -17.73 30.28 12.90
N SER A 165 -16.74 30.31 13.79
CA SER A 165 -16.24 29.14 14.50
C SER A 165 -17.34 28.62 15.43
N SER A 166 -18.08 27.61 14.97
CA SER A 166 -18.86 26.73 15.83
C SER A 166 -17.88 25.70 16.39
N ARG A 167 -17.40 25.97 17.60
CA ARG A 167 -16.60 25.06 18.41
C ARG A 167 -17.49 23.88 18.78
N ALA A 168 -17.26 22.72 18.16
CA ALA A 168 -17.80 21.46 18.64
C ALA A 168 -17.01 21.06 19.88
N ASP A 169 -17.55 21.40 21.06
CA ASP A 169 -17.12 20.79 22.31
C ASP A 169 -17.46 19.28 22.24
N PHE A 170 -16.46 18.44 22.53
CA PHE A 170 -16.60 16.99 22.73
C PHE A 170 -17.04 16.67 24.15
#